data_AF-V6F641-F1
#
_entry.id   AF-V6F641-F1
#
_cell.length_a   1.000
_cell.length_b   1.000
_cell.length_c   1.000
_cell.angle_alpha   90.00
_cell.angle_beta   90.00
_cell.angle_gamma   90.00
#
_symmetry.space_group_name_H-M   'P 1'
#
loop_
_entity.id
_entity.type
_entity.pdbx_description
1 polymer ?
#
loop_
_entity_poly.entity_id
_entity_poly.type
_entity_poly.pdbx_seq_one_letter_code
_entity_poly.pdbx_strand_id
1 'polypeptide(L)'
;MCVLSTIYRGTDSCPGLVLGLDRGGSCLGRALRVRGVDWAAIKARLDERELPTGVYLPRFLPVRLEDGQMVPAYAYVVDRDHWQYWRGEHDDAIRLLRQGHGRGGSARDYLANAVTHLTEMGIRRSSLHRLLRQVDGKA
;
A
#
# COMPACT_ATOMS: atom_id res chain seq x y z
N MET A 1 -1.30 2.47 -7.21
CA MET A 1 -1.91 1.37 -6.42
C MET A 1 -1.91 0.15 -7.33
N CYS A 2 -1.56 -1.04 -6.84
CA CYS A 2 -1.21 -2.17 -7.71
C CYS A 2 -1.59 -3.54 -7.16
N VAL A 3 -2.50 -3.61 -6.17
CA VAL A 3 -2.95 -4.88 -5.59
C VAL A 3 -4.47 -4.93 -5.57
N LEU A 4 -5.06 -5.93 -6.22
CA LEU A 4 -6.49 -6.23 -6.11
C LEU A 4 -6.80 -6.75 -4.71
N SER A 5 -7.83 -6.18 -4.09
CA SER A 5 -8.34 -6.66 -2.81
C SER A 5 -9.71 -7.30 -3.01
N THR A 6 -9.78 -8.61 -2.78
CA THR A 6 -11.01 -9.40 -2.94
C THR A 6 -11.61 -9.85 -1.60
N ILE A 7 -11.04 -9.41 -0.47
CA ILE A 7 -11.51 -9.79 0.88
C ILE A 7 -11.78 -8.55 1.73
N TYR A 8 -10.77 -7.68 1.91
CA TYR A 8 -10.85 -6.58 2.87
C TYR A 8 -11.45 -5.32 2.28
N ARG A 9 -11.14 -5.00 1.02
CA ARG A 9 -11.57 -3.76 0.35
C ARG A 9 -12.37 -4.03 -0.92
N GLY A 10 -12.83 -5.26 -1.11
CA GLY A 10 -13.63 -5.72 -2.23
C GLY A 10 -14.02 -7.17 -2.04
N THR A 11 -14.60 -7.76 -3.08
CA THR A 11 -14.96 -9.19 -3.20
C THR A 11 -14.33 -9.77 -4.47
N ASP A 12 -14.42 -11.08 -4.67
CA ASP A 12 -13.95 -11.71 -5.93
C ASP A 12 -14.70 -11.18 -7.16
N SER A 13 -15.99 -10.88 -7.03
CA SER A 13 -16.82 -10.33 -8.11
C SER A 13 -16.66 -8.83 -8.30
N CYS A 14 -16.47 -8.09 -7.21
CA CYS A 14 -16.33 -6.63 -7.18
C CYS A 14 -15.03 -6.27 -6.43
N PRO A 15 -13.85 -6.50 -7.05
CA PRO A 15 -12.59 -6.23 -6.38
C PRO A 15 -12.41 -4.74 -6.13
N GLY A 16 -11.75 -4.43 -5.03
CA GLY A 16 -11.18 -3.12 -4.76
C GLY A 16 -9.71 -3.06 -5.12
N LEU A 17 -9.10 -1.91 -4.89
CA LEU A 17 -7.66 -1.70 -5.11
C LEU A 17 -7.00 -1.18 -3.83
N VAL A 18 -5.81 -1.68 -3.51
CA VAL A 18 -5.02 -1.26 -2.34
C VAL A 18 -3.57 -0.93 -2.73
N LEU A 19 -2.84 -0.34 -1.79
CA LEU A 19 -1.45 0.06 -1.97
C LEU A 19 -0.55 -1.16 -2.03
N GLY A 20 0.46 -1.12 -2.89
CA GLY A 20 1.58 -2.05 -2.90
C GLY A 20 2.85 -1.31 -3.30
N LEU A 21 4.00 -1.80 -2.84
CA LEU A 21 5.30 -1.30 -3.27
C LEU A 21 5.75 -2.07 -4.51
N ASP A 22 5.65 -1.42 -5.67
CA ASP A 22 6.08 -1.96 -6.96
C ASP A 22 7.40 -1.30 -7.44
N ARG A 23 8.06 -1.95 -8.39
CA ARG A 23 9.22 -1.41 -9.11
C ARG A 23 8.79 -0.26 -10.02
N GLY A 24 9.67 0.70 -10.23
CA GLY A 24 9.47 1.77 -11.22
C GLY A 24 9.62 3.20 -10.71
N GLY A 25 10.07 3.40 -9.46
CA GLY A 25 10.35 4.74 -8.95
C GLY A 25 10.74 4.73 -7.47
N SER A 26 10.46 5.83 -6.80
CA SER A 26 10.64 6.02 -5.37
C SER A 26 9.33 6.40 -4.71
N CYS A 27 9.12 5.99 -3.47
CA CYS A 27 8.04 6.48 -2.63
C CYS A 27 8.60 7.13 -1.37
N LEU A 28 7.87 8.09 -0.82
CA LEU A 28 8.11 8.64 0.50
C LEU A 28 7.24 7.90 1.51
N GLY A 29 7.81 7.65 2.69
CA GLY A 29 7.14 6.94 3.77
C GLY A 29 7.93 7.11 5.06
N ARG A 30 7.70 6.20 6.01
CA ARG A 30 8.34 6.22 7.32
C ARG A 30 9.07 4.91 7.57
N ALA A 31 10.33 5.00 7.99
CA ALA A 31 11.07 3.87 8.53
C ALA A 31 10.88 3.82 10.05
N LEU A 32 10.60 2.65 10.60
CA LEU A 32 10.48 2.44 12.05
C LEU A 32 11.67 1.61 12.52
N ARG A 33 12.44 2.14 13.48
CA ARG A 33 13.52 1.40 14.11
C ARG A 33 12.94 0.48 15.18
N VAL A 34 13.24 -0.80 15.07
CA VAL A 34 12.90 -1.81 16.08
C VAL A 34 14.15 -2.17 16.88
N ARG A 35 13.96 -2.52 18.14
CA ARG A 35 15.06 -3.13 18.91
C ARG A 35 15.32 -4.53 18.36
N GLY A 36 16.59 -4.92 18.26
CA GLY A 36 16.98 -6.22 17.71
C GLY A 36 16.31 -7.40 18.40
N VAL A 37 16.15 -7.34 19.73
CA VAL A 37 15.49 -8.40 20.51
C VAL A 37 14.00 -8.58 20.19
N ASP A 38 13.33 -7.53 19.71
CA ASP A 38 11.90 -7.57 19.41
C ASP A 38 11.64 -7.97 17.95
N TRP A 39 12.69 -8.05 17.12
CA TRP A 39 12.56 -8.22 15.68
C TRP A 39 11.79 -9.48 15.28
N ALA A 40 12.14 -10.63 15.84
CA ALA A 40 11.51 -11.90 15.48
C ALA A 40 9.99 -11.88 15.74
N ALA A 41 9.58 -11.37 16.91
CA ALA A 41 8.18 -11.27 17.30
C ALA A 41 7.42 -10.24 16.44
N ILE A 42 8.02 -9.07 16.20
CA ILE A 42 7.41 -8.05 15.34
C ILE A 42 7.25 -8.57 13.91
N LYS A 43 8.28 -9.22 13.36
CA LYS A 43 8.26 -9.80 12.01
C LYS A 43 7.17 -10.85 11.88
N ALA A 44 7.06 -11.80 12.82
CA ALA A 44 6.03 -12.83 12.79
C ALA A 44 4.62 -12.23 12.72
N ARG A 45 4.33 -11.23 13.57
CA ARG A 45 3.05 -10.52 13.57
C ARG A 45 2.79 -9.74 12.28
N LEU A 46 3.83 -9.16 11.68
CA LEU A 46 3.70 -8.49 10.37
C LEU A 46 3.44 -9.51 9.27
N ASP A 47 4.14 -10.64 9.26
CA ASP A 47 3.97 -11.70 8.27
C ASP A 47 2.54 -12.28 8.29
N GLU A 48 1.96 -12.52 9.47
CA GLU A 48 0.56 -12.96 9.60
C GLU A 48 -0.45 -12.00 8.95
N ARG A 49 -0.15 -10.70 8.96
CA ARG A 49 -1.03 -9.68 8.41
C ARG A 49 -0.79 -9.43 6.91
N GLU A 50 0.47 -9.42 6.48
CA GLU A 50 0.85 -9.02 5.13
C GLU A 50 0.98 -10.21 4.17
N LEU A 51 1.24 -11.43 4.65
CA LEU A 51 1.45 -12.60 3.78
C LEU A 51 0.27 -13.58 3.61
N PRO A 52 -0.99 -13.32 4.03
CA PRO A 52 -2.03 -14.35 4.01
C PRO A 52 -2.38 -14.85 2.62
N THR A 53 -2.18 -14.04 1.58
CA THR A 53 -2.42 -14.44 0.18
C THR A 53 -1.14 -14.68 -0.62
N GLY A 54 0.03 -14.32 -0.10
CA GLY A 54 1.30 -14.40 -0.83
C GLY A 54 1.53 -13.31 -1.87
N VAL A 55 0.64 -12.32 -2.01
CA VAL A 55 0.82 -11.19 -2.97
C VAL A 55 2.01 -10.28 -2.63
N TYR A 56 2.52 -10.34 -1.40
CA TYR A 56 3.69 -9.58 -0.99
C TYR A 56 4.90 -10.48 -0.72
N LEU A 57 6.07 -10.01 -1.12
CA LEU A 57 7.36 -10.62 -0.86
C LEU A 57 8.13 -9.76 0.16
N PRO A 58 8.63 -10.35 1.25
CA PRO A 58 9.49 -9.64 2.18
C PRO A 58 10.88 -9.42 1.58
N ARG A 59 11.39 -8.19 1.65
CA ARG A 59 12.73 -7.80 1.14
C ARG A 59 13.38 -6.75 2.03
N PHE A 60 14.70 -6.83 2.15
CA PHE A 60 15.49 -5.68 2.57
C PHE A 60 15.76 -4.79 1.36
N LEU A 61 15.41 -3.51 1.48
CA LEU A 61 15.63 -2.50 0.45
C LEU A 61 16.44 -1.35 1.03
N PRO A 62 17.32 -0.72 0.23
CA PRO A 62 17.98 0.51 0.65
C PRO A 62 16.94 1.63 0.75
N VAL A 63 16.91 2.33 1.88
CA VAL A 63 16.09 3.53 2.09
C VAL A 63 16.98 4.70 2.47
N ARG A 64 16.62 5.89 1.96
CA ARG A 64 17.27 7.14 2.32
C ARG A 64 16.49 7.81 3.45
N LEU A 65 17.15 8.04 4.58
CA LEU A 65 16.59 8.79 5.71
C LEU A 65 16.66 10.29 5.45
N GLU A 66 15.95 11.08 6.26
CA GLU A 66 15.88 12.54 6.12
C GLU A 66 17.24 13.22 6.33
N ASP A 67 18.11 12.63 7.14
CA ASP A 67 19.49 13.07 7.37
C ASP A 67 20.46 12.68 6.24
N GLY A 68 19.96 12.02 5.19
CA GLY A 68 20.73 11.58 4.03
C GLY A 68 21.37 10.20 4.18
N GLN A 69 21.28 9.55 5.35
CA GLN A 69 21.83 8.21 5.52
C GLN A 69 21.09 7.17 4.66
N MET A 70 21.85 6.22 4.09
CA MET A 70 21.31 5.06 3.40
C MET A 70 21.36 3.85 4.32
N VAL A 71 20.21 3.27 4.65
CA VAL A 71 20.12 2.10 5.53
C VAL A 71 19.28 1.00 4.90
N PRO A 72 19.56 -0.30 5.18
CA PRO A 72 18.66 -1.38 4.79
C PRO A 72 17.40 -1.34 5.67
N ALA A 73 16.22 -1.35 5.05
CA ALA A 73 14.94 -1.48 5.73
C ALA A 73 14.17 -2.68 5.21
N TYR A 74 13.49 -3.38 6.10
CA TYR A 74 12.62 -4.49 5.74
C TYR A 74 11.26 -3.96 5.27
N ALA A 75 10.84 -4.40 4.08
CA ALA A 75 9.60 -3.98 3.44
C ALA A 75 8.89 -5.16 2.78
N TYR A 76 7.59 -5.01 2.58
CA TYR A 76 6.75 -5.93 1.81
C TYR A 76 6.53 -5.32 0.42
N VAL A 77 7.11 -5.95 -0.60
CA VAL A 77 6.96 -5.53 -2.01
C VAL A 77 5.97 -6.43 -2.72
N VAL A 78 5.28 -5.92 -3.73
CA VAL A 78 4.33 -6.73 -4.49
C VAL A 78 5.06 -7.78 -5.33
N ASP A 79 4.55 -9.01 -5.33
CA ASP A 79 4.91 -10.02 -6.32
C ASP A 79 4.17 -9.74 -7.62
N ARG A 80 4.91 -9.50 -8.71
CA ARG A 80 4.32 -9.17 -10.01
C ARG A 80 3.79 -10.37 -10.77
N ASP A 81 4.16 -11.59 -10.35
CA ASP A 81 3.69 -12.84 -10.94
C ASP A 81 2.40 -13.34 -10.25
N HIS A 82 1.99 -12.68 -9.16
CA HIS A 82 0.82 -13.04 -8.40
C HIS A 82 -0.47 -12.52 -9.07
N TRP A 83 -1.56 -13.30 -9.03
CA TRP A 83 -2.83 -12.94 -9.70
C TRP A 83 -3.47 -11.65 -9.15
N GLN A 84 -3.20 -11.29 -7.89
CA GLN A 84 -3.64 -10.02 -7.30
C GLN A 84 -2.80 -8.82 -7.73
N TYR A 85 -1.66 -9.02 -8.40
CA TYR A 85 -0.91 -7.92 -8.97
C TYR A 85 -1.73 -7.27 -10.08
N TRP A 86 -1.96 -5.98 -9.91
CA TRP A 86 -2.77 -5.20 -10.82
C TRP A 86 -1.92 -4.18 -11.56
N ARG A 87 -2.00 -4.25 -12.88
CA ARG A 87 -1.41 -3.28 -13.79
C ARG A 87 -2.46 -2.92 -14.83
N GLY A 88 -3.14 -1.80 -14.63
CA GLY A 88 -4.12 -1.27 -15.56
C GLY A 88 -4.05 0.25 -15.64
N GLU A 89 -5.00 0.82 -16.37
CA GLU A 89 -5.06 2.25 -16.64
C GLU A 89 -5.57 3.04 -15.44
N HIS A 90 -5.26 4.34 -15.40
CA HIS A 90 -5.61 5.20 -14.28
C HIS A 90 -7.13 5.25 -14.00
N ASP A 91 -7.95 5.27 -15.05
CA ASP A 91 -9.41 5.32 -14.91
C ASP A 91 -9.98 4.00 -14.37
N ASP A 92 -9.36 2.87 -14.70
CA ASP A 92 -9.71 1.57 -14.10
C ASP A 92 -9.40 1.55 -12.60
N ALA A 93 -8.29 2.17 -12.18
CA ALA A 93 -7.98 2.31 -10.75
C ALA A 93 -9.07 3.09 -10.01
N ILE A 94 -9.56 4.19 -10.60
CA ILE A 94 -10.66 4.98 -10.03
C ILE A 94 -11.93 4.14 -9.90
N ARG A 95 -12.28 3.37 -10.94
CA ARG A 95 -13.44 2.47 -10.89
C ARG A 95 -13.32 1.44 -9.78
N LEU A 96 -12.18 0.74 -9.69
CA LEU A 96 -11.91 -0.26 -8.66
C LEU A 96 -12.00 0.34 -7.24
N LEU A 97 -11.49 1.56 -7.06
CA LEU A 97 -11.54 2.28 -5.80
C LEU A 97 -12.95 2.68 -5.39
N ARG A 98 -13.79 3.07 -6.35
CA ARG A 98 -15.18 3.46 -6.11
C ARG A 98 -16.08 2.25 -5.83
N GLN A 99 -15.89 1.14 -6.54
CA GLN A 99 -16.76 -0.03 -6.40
C GLN A 99 -16.38 -0.93 -5.21
N GLY A 100 -15.08 -0.98 -4.84
CA GLY A 100 -14.56 -1.95 -3.90
C GLY A 100 -15.12 -1.77 -2.49
N HIS A 101 -15.81 -2.79 -1.99
CA HIS A 101 -16.27 -2.87 -0.60
C HIS A 101 -16.12 -4.30 -0.10
N GLY A 102 -15.39 -4.49 0.99
CA GLY A 102 -15.14 -5.81 1.57
C GLY A 102 -15.27 -5.80 3.09
N ARG A 103 -14.77 -6.85 3.74
CA ARG A 103 -14.86 -7.04 5.21
C ARG A 103 -14.30 -5.88 6.03
N GLY A 104 -13.32 -5.15 5.50
CA GLY A 104 -12.72 -3.99 6.15
C GLY A 104 -13.44 -2.67 5.87
N GLY A 105 -14.42 -2.64 4.97
CA GLY A 105 -15.07 -1.44 4.44
C GLY A 105 -14.66 -1.12 2.99
N SER A 106 -14.88 0.13 2.57
CA SER A 106 -14.63 0.54 1.18
C SER A 106 -13.14 0.72 0.85
N ALA A 107 -12.76 0.50 -0.41
CA ALA A 107 -11.43 0.82 -0.93
C ALA A 107 -11.17 2.33 -0.95
N ARG A 108 -12.21 3.13 -1.21
CA ARG A 108 -12.17 4.59 -1.15
C ARG A 108 -11.79 5.09 0.25
N ASP A 109 -12.42 4.59 1.30
CA ASP A 109 -12.13 5.04 2.67
C ASP A 109 -10.75 4.57 3.14
N TYR A 110 -10.33 3.40 2.69
CA TYR A 110 -8.95 2.95 2.86
C TYR A 110 -7.94 3.93 2.23
N LEU A 111 -8.18 4.38 0.99
CA LEU A 111 -7.34 5.39 0.34
C LEU A 111 -7.38 6.72 1.10
N ALA A 112 -8.57 7.16 1.54
CA ALA A 112 -8.73 8.38 2.32
C ALA A 112 -7.89 8.35 3.61
N ASN A 113 -7.96 7.26 4.36
CA ASN A 113 -7.19 7.07 5.58
C ASN A 113 -5.67 7.07 5.30
N ALA A 114 -5.23 6.42 4.23
CA ALA A 114 -3.83 6.44 3.83
C ALA A 114 -3.35 7.86 3.49
N VAL A 115 -4.17 8.65 2.79
CA VAL A 115 -3.87 10.05 2.46
C VAL A 115 -3.80 10.93 3.72
N THR A 116 -4.69 10.72 4.69
CA THR A 116 -4.64 11.41 5.99
C THR A 116 -3.31 11.15 6.69
N HIS A 117 -2.90 9.88 6.82
CA HIS A 117 -1.62 9.55 7.46
C HIS A 117 -0.41 10.09 6.71
N LEU A 118 -0.43 10.11 5.38
CA LEU A 118 0.62 10.77 4.60
C LEU A 118 0.70 12.27 4.91
N THR A 119 -0.45 12.93 5.03
CA THR A 119 -0.54 14.35 5.37
C THR A 119 0.00 14.63 6.78
N GLU A 120 -0.34 13.78 7.76
CA GLU A 120 0.17 13.85 9.14
C GLU A 120 1.69 13.68 9.20
N MET A 121 2.27 12.88 8.30
CA MET A 121 3.72 12.73 8.13
C MET A 121 4.38 13.87 7.34
N GLY A 122 3.64 14.92 6.97
CA GLY A 122 4.16 16.03 6.17
C GLY A 122 4.30 15.73 4.67
N ILE A 123 3.93 14.52 4.21
CA ILE A 123 3.98 14.12 2.81
C ILE A 123 2.73 14.63 2.11
N ARG A 124 2.78 15.88 1.66
CA ARG A 124 1.66 16.56 0.99
C ARG A 124 1.79 16.43 -0.54
N ARG A 125 0.65 16.48 -1.24
CA ARG A 125 0.57 16.53 -2.73
C ARG A 125 1.15 15.32 -3.46
N SER A 126 1.11 14.13 -2.86
CA SER A 126 1.46 12.90 -3.56
C SER A 126 0.45 12.55 -4.66
N SER A 127 0.81 11.61 -5.55
CA SER A 127 -0.13 11.04 -6.53
C SER A 127 -1.39 10.47 -5.88
N LEU A 128 -1.30 9.95 -4.65
CA LEU A 128 -2.43 9.43 -3.88
C LEU A 128 -3.42 10.53 -3.46
N HIS A 129 -2.93 11.74 -3.14
CA HIS A 129 -3.82 12.88 -2.85
C HIS A 129 -4.64 13.27 -4.09
N ARG A 130 -4.01 13.23 -5.27
CA ARG A 130 -4.70 13.52 -6.54
C ARG A 130 -5.71 12.43 -6.86
N LEU A 131 -5.31 11.17 -6.71
CA LEU A 131 -6.19 10.01 -6.92
C LEU A 131 -7.42 10.07 -6.03
N LEU A 132 -7.27 10.40 -4.74
CA LEU A 132 -8.40 10.52 -3.82
C LEU A 132 -9.40 11.60 -4.27
N ARG A 133 -8.92 12.78 -4.70
CA ARG A 133 -9.81 13.83 -5.22
C ARG A 133 -10.61 13.36 -6.44
N GLN A 134 -9.96 12.67 -7.36
CA GLN A 134 -10.61 12.10 -8.54
C GLN A 134 -11.65 11.03 -8.16
N VAL A 135 -11.31 10.13 -7.22
CA VAL A 135 -12.25 9.15 -6.68
C VAL A 135 -13.48 9.82 -6.08
N ASP A 136 -13.29 10.91 -5.32
CA ASP A 136 -14.35 11.69 -4.69
C ASP A 136 -15.16 12.57 -5.68
N GLY A 137 -14.78 12.62 -6.95
CA GLY A 137 -15.42 13.48 -7.95
C GLY A 137 -15.12 14.96 -7.76
N LYS A 138 -14.07 15.30 -7.03
CA LYS A 138 -13.60 16.68 -6.82
C LYS A 138 -12.48 16.96 -7.82
N ALA A 139 -12.73 17.86 -8.77
CA ALA A 139 -11.74 18.33 -9.74
C ALA A 139 -10.62 19.12 -9.05
#